data_AF-A0ABD3RSS5-F1
#
_entry.id   AF-A0ABD3RSS5-F1
#
_cell.length_a   1.000
_cell.length_b   1.000
_cell.length_c   1.000
_cell.angle_alpha   90.00
_cell.angle_beta   90.00
_cell.angle_gamma   90.00
#
_symmetry.space_group_name_H-M   'P 1'
#
loop_
_entity.id
_entity.type
_entity.pdbx_description
1 polymer ?
#
loop_
_entity_poly.entity_id
_entity_poly.type
_entity_poly.pdbx_seq_one_letter_code
_entity_poly.pdbx_strand_id
1 'polypeptide(L)'
;MQIIVTAPAGSSMAYAVEGTTTVTELKSMIENAEFIPGHLIRLMSGDAELVEGTLAGLGIEEDEELSLMLEVPGGMRAKWRKKRMRRLRRKRRKMRQRAR
;
A
#
# COMPACT_ATOMS: atom_id res chain seq x y z
N MET A 1 -13.91 8.07 -4.02
CA MET A 1 -13.38 7.40 -5.22
C MET A 1 -12.66 6.13 -4.80
N GLN A 2 -12.59 5.14 -5.67
CA GLN A 2 -11.80 3.94 -5.47
C GLN A 2 -10.64 3.93 -6.45
N ILE A 3 -9.45 3.49 -6.00
CA ILE A 3 -8.28 3.32 -6.87
C ILE A 3 -7.71 1.92 -6.69
N ILE A 4 -6.99 1.44 -7.70
CA ILE A 4 -6.35 0.12 -7.67
C ILE A 4 -4.84 0.33 -7.56
N VAL A 5 -4.21 -0.34 -6.60
CA VAL A 5 -2.74 -0.35 -6.50
C VAL A 5 -2.23 -1.75 -6.79
N THR A 6 -1.38 -1.87 -7.80
CA THR A 6 -0.76 -3.12 -8.20
C THR A 6 0.64 -3.23 -7.61
N ALA A 7 0.84 -4.21 -6.73
CA ALA A 7 2.11 -4.45 -6.07
C ALA A 7 3.13 -5.14 -6.99
N PRO A 8 4.45 -5.05 -6.74
CA PRO A 8 5.50 -5.74 -7.51
C PRO A 8 5.39 -7.27 -7.51
N ALA A 9 4.53 -7.84 -6.66
CA ALA A 9 4.23 -9.27 -6.65
C ALA A 9 3.12 -9.67 -7.64
N GLY A 10 2.54 -8.72 -8.38
CA GLY A 10 1.38 -8.93 -9.26
C GLY A 10 0.05 -9.01 -8.51
N SER A 11 0.00 -8.60 -7.24
CA SER A 11 -1.24 -8.54 -6.46
C SER A 11 -1.82 -7.14 -6.50
N SER A 12 -3.04 -7.00 -7.00
CA SER A 12 -3.77 -5.73 -6.99
C SER A 12 -4.68 -5.64 -5.77
N MET A 13 -4.73 -4.46 -5.15
CA MET A 13 -5.60 -4.18 -4.01
C MET A 13 -6.29 -2.85 -4.22
N ALA A 14 -7.59 -2.81 -3.96
CA ALA A 14 -8.36 -1.59 -4.06
C ALA A 14 -8.31 -0.78 -2.76
N TYR A 15 -8.21 0.53 -2.90
CA TYR A 15 -8.19 1.50 -1.80
C TYR A 15 -9.33 2.50 -2.00
N ALA A 16 -10.16 2.65 -0.98
CA ALA A 16 -11.16 3.71 -0.92
C ALA A 16 -10.47 5.00 -0.44
N VAL A 17 -10.45 6.03 -1.29
CA VAL A 17 -9.79 7.31 -1.03
C VAL A 17 -10.72 8.48 -1.40
N GLU A 18 -10.37 9.66 -0.94
CA GLU A 18 -11.03 10.91 -1.34
C GLU A 18 -10.14 11.65 -2.34
N GLY A 19 -10.70 12.49 -3.22
CA GLY A 19 -9.89 13.27 -4.17
C GLY A 19 -8.91 14.23 -3.49
N THR A 20 -9.20 14.61 -2.25
CA THR A 20 -8.36 15.41 -1.35
C THR A 20 -7.24 14.61 -0.68
N THR A 21 -7.29 13.28 -0.73
CA THR A 21 -6.25 12.42 -0.15
C THR A 21 -4.92 12.72 -0.83
N THR A 22 -3.88 12.82 -0.03
CA THR A 22 -2.53 13.09 -0.54
C THR A 22 -1.78 11.81 -0.87
N VAL A 23 -0.75 11.92 -1.71
CA VAL A 23 0.16 10.81 -2.02
C VAL A 23 0.76 10.22 -0.73
N THR A 24 1.11 11.06 0.24
CA THR A 24 1.69 10.64 1.54
C THR A 24 0.71 9.84 2.39
N GLU A 25 -0.57 10.23 2.39
CA GLU A 25 -1.62 9.49 3.07
C GLU A 25 -1.86 8.13 2.41
N LEU A 26 -1.90 8.07 1.07
CA LEU A 26 -2.02 6.81 0.34
C LEU A 26 -0.84 5.88 0.65
N LYS A 27 0.41 6.38 0.64
CA LYS A 27 1.60 5.61 1.06
C LYS A 27 1.46 5.07 2.49
N SER A 28 0.88 5.87 3.39
CA SER A 28 0.61 5.45 4.77
C SER A 28 -0.46 4.36 4.87
N MET A 29 -1.53 4.42 4.06
CA MET A 29 -2.54 3.36 3.97
C MET A 29 -1.91 2.05 3.48
N ILE A 30 -1.06 2.13 2.44
CA ILE A 30 -0.33 0.98 1.91
C ILE A 30 0.64 0.42 2.96
N GLU A 31 1.37 1.26 3.68
CA GLU A 31 2.25 0.84 4.77
C GLU A 31 1.47 0.03 5.82
N ASN A 32 0.28 0.48 6.20
CA ASN A 32 -0.54 -0.21 7.18
C ASN A 32 -1.06 -1.57 6.66
N ALA A 33 -1.37 -1.68 5.38
CA ALA A 33 -1.90 -2.91 4.79
C ALA A 33 -0.81 -3.94 4.44
N GLU A 34 0.28 -3.48 3.83
CA GLU A 34 1.38 -4.33 3.35
C GLU A 34 2.53 -4.49 4.35
N PHE A 35 2.61 -3.62 5.37
CA PHE A 35 3.69 -3.56 6.36
C PHE A 35 5.06 -3.21 5.75
N ILE A 36 5.04 -2.34 4.74
CA ILE A 36 6.21 -1.82 4.03
C ILE A 36 6.42 -0.37 4.48
N PRO A 37 7.64 0.05 4.85
CA PRO A 37 7.89 1.45 5.22
C PRO A 37 7.54 2.41 4.09
N GLY A 38 6.72 3.43 4.37
CA GLY A 38 6.19 4.35 3.36
C GLY A 38 7.26 5.11 2.55
N HIS A 39 8.41 5.40 3.17
CA HIS A 39 9.54 6.07 2.50
C HIS A 39 10.22 5.22 1.41
N LEU A 40 9.94 3.92 1.36
CA LEU A 40 10.46 3.00 0.34
C LEU A 40 9.41 2.67 -0.73
N ILE A 41 8.23 3.29 -0.64
CA ILE A 41 7.13 3.14 -1.58
C ILE A 41 7.20 4.26 -2.62
N ARG A 42 7.26 3.86 -3.88
CA ARG A 42 7.06 4.75 -5.03
C ARG A 42 5.77 4.36 -5.73
N LEU A 43 4.93 5.35 -6.02
CA LEU A 43 3.67 5.17 -6.70
C LEU A 43 3.78 5.80 -8.09
N MET A 44 3.36 5.06 -9.10
CA MET A 44 3.41 5.48 -10.50
C MET A 44 2.01 5.46 -11.09
N SER A 45 1.61 6.54 -11.75
CA SER A 45 0.51 6.52 -12.73
C SER A 45 1.14 6.46 -14.12
N GLY A 46 1.04 5.30 -14.78
CA GLY A 46 1.80 5.00 -15.99
C GLY A 46 3.31 5.21 -15.78
N ASP A 47 3.90 6.15 -16.52
CA ASP A 47 5.32 6.53 -16.44
C ASP A 47 5.60 7.72 -15.50
N ALA A 48 4.56 8.32 -14.92
CA ALA A 48 4.69 9.47 -14.03
C ALA A 48 4.76 9.05 -12.55
N GLU A 49 5.82 9.47 -11.87
CA GLU A 49 5.96 9.25 -10.43
C GLU A 49 5.16 10.26 -9.62
N LEU A 50 4.39 9.74 -8.66
CA LEU A 50 3.65 10.53 -7.69
C LEU A 50 4.51 10.74 -6.44
N VAL A 51 5.04 11.96 -6.31
CA VAL A 51 5.93 12.34 -5.19
C VAL A 51 5.14 13.06 -4.10
N GLU A 52 4.48 14.17 -4.44
CA GLU A 52 3.67 15.01 -3.55
C GLU A 52 2.42 15.52 -4.27
N GLY A 53 1.44 16.00 -3.51
CA GLY A 53 0.16 16.53 -4.02
C GLY A 53 -1.05 15.72 -3.58
N THR A 54 -2.24 16.21 -3.95
CA THR A 54 -3.51 15.48 -3.82
C THR A 54 -3.72 14.58 -5.03
N LEU A 55 -4.42 13.47 -4.85
CA LEU A 55 -4.68 12.53 -5.96
C LEU A 55 -5.44 13.23 -7.10
N ALA A 56 -6.50 13.99 -6.79
CA ALA A 56 -7.23 14.75 -7.80
C ALA A 56 -6.38 15.86 -8.45
N GLY A 57 -5.45 16.47 -7.71
CA GLY A 57 -4.54 17.49 -8.24
C GLY A 57 -3.51 16.94 -9.23
N LEU A 58 -3.23 15.64 -9.16
CA LEU A 58 -2.36 14.91 -10.08
C LEU A 58 -3.14 14.27 -11.24
N GLY A 59 -4.44 14.55 -11.34
CA GLY A 59 -5.32 14.01 -12.38
C GLY A 59 -5.69 12.55 -12.16
N ILE A 60 -5.60 12.04 -10.93
CA ILE A 60 -5.99 10.67 -10.62
C ILE A 60 -7.49 10.59 -10.47
N GLU A 61 -8.10 9.71 -11.26
CA GLU A 61 -9.55 9.51 -11.34
C GLU A 61 -10.00 8.23 -10.62
N GLU A 62 -11.32 8.04 -10.58
CA GLU A 62 -11.92 6.80 -10.07
C GLU A 62 -11.54 5.59 -10.95
N ASP A 63 -11.26 4.48 -10.28
CA ASP A 63 -10.80 3.20 -10.84
C ASP A 63 -9.45 3.25 -11.57
N GLU A 64 -8.66 4.30 -11.38
CA GLU A 64 -7.31 4.37 -11.93
C GLU A 64 -6.37 3.36 -11.27
N GLU A 65 -5.48 2.77 -12.09
CA GLU A 65 -4.50 1.79 -11.67
C GLU A 65 -3.13 2.42 -11.45
N LEU A 66 -2.66 2.38 -10.20
CA LEU A 66 -1.33 2.82 -9.80
C LEU A 66 -0.40 1.63 -9.65
N SER A 67 0.78 1.73 -10.25
CA SER A 67 1.85 0.76 -10.06
C SER A 67 2.67 1.11 -8.82
N LEU A 68 2.81 0.14 -7.90
CA LEU A 68 3.69 0.27 -6.74
C LEU A 68 5.07 -0.28 -7.07
N MET A 69 6.10 0.54 -6.85
CA MET A 69 7.49 0.15 -6.91
C MET A 69 8.13 0.27 -5.52
N LEU A 70 9.13 -0.57 -5.26
CA LEU A 70 9.84 -0.59 -3.99
C LEU A 70 11.31 -0.31 -4.19
N GLU A 71 11.83 0.67 -3.45
CA GLU A 71 13.26 0.86 -3.31
C GLU A 71 13.74 0.05 -2.09
N VAL A 72 14.36 -1.11 -2.32
CA VAL A 72 14.72 -2.02 -1.23
C VAL A 72 16.17 -2.49 -1.32
N PRO A 73 16.95 -2.28 -0.25
CA PRO A 73 18.18 -3.04 -0.04
C PRO A 73 17.90 -4.55 0.01
N GLY A 74 18.82 -5.35 -0.52
CA GLY A 74 18.68 -6.81 -0.63
C GLY A 74 18.23 -7.46 0.69
N GLY A 75 17.19 -8.31 0.61
CA GLY A 75 16.67 -9.07 1.75
C GLY A 75 15.68 -8.34 2.68
N MET A 76 15.50 -7.02 2.53
CA MET A 76 14.59 -6.24 3.39
C MET A 76 13.12 -6.61 3.16
N ARG A 77 12.72 -6.81 1.89
CA ARG A 77 11.36 -7.24 1.52
C ARG A 77 10.96 -8.58 2.17
N ALA A 78 11.91 -9.51 2.32
CA ALA A 78 11.65 -10.78 3.01
C ALA A 78 11.37 -10.58 4.51
N LYS A 79 12.08 -9.64 5.16
CA LYS A 79 11.84 -9.30 6.58
C LYS A 79 10.44 -8.73 6.78
N TRP A 80 9.96 -7.86 5.89
CA TRP A 80 8.60 -7.31 5.98
C TRP A 80 7.52 -8.36 5.74
N ARG A 81 7.70 -9.26 4.76
CA ARG A 81 6.79 -10.41 4.58
C ARG A 81 6.70 -11.26 5.86
N LYS A 82 7.84 -11.54 6.52
CA LYS A 82 7.87 -12.24 7.82
C LYS A 82 7.13 -11.43 8.91
N LYS A 83 7.31 -10.11 8.96
CA LYS A 83 6.63 -9.21 9.92
C LYS A 83 5.11 -9.25 9.73
N ARG A 84 4.63 -9.10 8.49
CA ARG A 84 3.21 -9.22 8.10
C ARG A 84 2.61 -10.54 8.56
N MET A 85 3.26 -11.66 8.24
CA MET A 85 2.80 -13.00 8.63
C MET A 85 2.73 -13.19 10.15
N ARG A 86 3.71 -12.69 10.92
CA ARG A 86 3.70 -12.77 12.38
C ARG A 86 2.52 -11.99 12.98
N ARG A 87 2.22 -10.80 12.46
CA ARG A 87 1.08 -9.98 12.90
C ARG A 87 -0.26 -10.67 12.59
N LEU A 88 -0.42 -11.21 11.38
CA LEU A 88 -1.63 -11.96 10.99
C LEU A 88 -1.85 -13.20 11.87
N ARG A 89 -0.80 -14.00 12.12
CA ARG A 89 -0.88 -15.15 13.04
C ARG A 89 -1.32 -14.74 14.45
N ARG A 90 -0.80 -13.63 14.98
CA ARG A 90 -1.21 -13.08 16.28
C ARG A 90 -2.67 -12.64 16.29
N LYS A 91 -3.15 -11.94 15.25
CA LYS A 91 -4.56 -11.53 15.12
C LYS A 91 -5.48 -12.75 15.11
N ARG A 92 -5.18 -13.75 14.27
CA ARG A 92 -5.93 -15.02 14.20
C ARG A 92 -5.95 -15.76 15.55
N ARG A 93 -4.82 -15.80 16.26
CA ARG A 93 -4.75 -16.41 17.61
C ARG A 93 -5.67 -15.71 18.60
N LYS A 94 -5.65 -14.37 18.66
CA LYS A 94 -6.52 -13.59 19.55
C LYS A 94 -8.00 -13.80 19.23
N MET A 95 -8.37 -13.85 17.96
CA MET A 95 -9.77 -14.11 17.57
C MET A 95 -10.23 -15.51 18.02
N ARG A 96 -9.39 -16.54 17.87
CA ARG A 96 -9.71 -17.90 18.37
C ARG A 96 -9.88 -17.97 19.88
N GLN A 97 -9.13 -17.16 20.63
CA GLN A 97 -9.24 -17.10 22.09
C GLN A 97 -10.52 -16.39 22.56
N ARG A 98 -11.00 -15.39 21.80
CA ARG A 98 -12.24 -14.67 22.09
C ARG A 98 -13.51 -15.42 21.70
N ALA A 99 -13.39 -16.35 20.75
CA ALA A 99 -14.48 -17.21 20.30
C ALA A 99 -14.65 -18.48 21.16
N ARG A 100 -13.85 -18.62 22.22
CA ARG A 100 -13.97 -19.63 23.26
C ARG A 100 -14.49 -18.95 24.52
#